data_AF-A0A229WMX8-F1
#
_entry.id   AF-A0A229WMX8-F1
#
_cell.length_a   1.000
_cell.length_b   1.000
_cell.length_c   1.000
_cell.angle_alpha   90.00
_cell.angle_beta   90.00
_cell.angle_gamma   90.00
#
_symmetry.space_group_name_H-M   'P 1'
#
loop_
_entity.id
_entity.type
_entity.pdbx_description
1 polymer ?
#
loop_
_entity_poly.entity_id
_entity_poly.type
_entity_poly.pdbx_seq_one_letter_code
_entity_poly.pdbx_strand_id
1 'polypeptide(L)'
;MPGPKQVRTREAVLQGLPPLFRGPNQTKSSALHKLEFVGRLRQWPNFLGQVIQTDQREVWSPKVIKYTQQGRDLEAETVLVGDEHGVQGRFQQSVGQVVGKILDAQGINAHFADFKCLGGAYRNTPDVILMNGNALEAIGELKVLWVDMHVIEDAYDNKDLL
;
A
#
# COMPACT_ATOMS: atom_id res chain seq x y z
N MET A 1 -33.20 2.36 15.72
CA MET A 1 -31.98 2.90 15.09
C MET A 1 -31.45 1.84 14.13
N PRO A 2 -31.07 2.19 12.90
CA PRO A 2 -30.47 1.21 12.00
C PRO A 2 -29.14 0.71 12.59
N GLY A 3 -28.86 -0.59 12.43
CA GLY A 3 -27.67 -1.24 12.97
C GLY A 3 -26.38 -0.87 12.20
N PRO A 4 -25.20 -1.26 12.70
CA PRO A 4 -23.93 -1.02 12.02
C PRO A 4 -23.91 -1.72 10.66
N LYS A 5 -23.38 -1.04 9.64
CA LYS A 5 -23.24 -1.62 8.29
C LYS A 5 -22.06 -2.58 8.28
N GLN A 6 -22.27 -3.77 7.72
CA GLN A 6 -21.23 -4.78 7.54
C GLN A 6 -20.48 -4.52 6.23
N VAL A 7 -19.16 -4.64 6.27
CA VAL A 7 -18.29 -4.59 5.09
C VAL A 7 -17.63 -5.95 4.91
N ARG A 8 -17.74 -6.48 3.69
CA ARG A 8 -17.17 -7.78 3.28
C ARG A 8 -15.91 -7.58 2.44
N THR A 9 -15.18 -8.66 2.21
CA THR A 9 -13.87 -8.66 1.51
C THR A 9 -13.88 -7.90 0.18
N ARG A 10 -14.76 -8.28 -0.76
CA ARG A 10 -14.86 -7.62 -2.08
C ARG A 10 -15.26 -6.14 -1.97
N GLU A 11 -16.19 -5.83 -1.07
CA GLU A 11 -16.62 -4.44 -0.85
C GLU A 11 -15.47 -3.57 -0.34
N ALA A 12 -14.63 -4.10 0.56
CA ALA A 12 -13.47 -3.39 1.07
C ALA A 12 -12.38 -3.19 0.00
N VAL A 13 -12.16 -4.18 -0.89
CA VAL A 13 -11.20 -4.03 -2.01
C VAL A 13 -11.63 -2.93 -2.98
N LEU A 14 -12.94 -2.84 -3.24
CA LEU A 14 -13.50 -1.82 -4.14
C LEU A 14 -13.69 -0.46 -3.46
N GLN A 15 -13.45 -0.36 -2.15
CA GLN A 15 -13.54 0.90 -1.44
C GLN A 15 -12.37 1.81 -1.84
N GLY A 16 -12.68 3.07 -2.17
CA GLY A 16 -11.66 4.08 -2.44
C GLY A 16 -10.77 4.30 -1.22
N LEU A 17 -9.48 4.55 -1.47
CA LEU A 17 -8.56 4.94 -0.40
C LEU A 17 -9.00 6.27 0.23
N PRO A 18 -8.79 6.45 1.55
CA PRO A 18 -9.02 7.74 2.18
C PRO A 18 -8.19 8.85 1.52
N PRO A 19 -8.68 10.10 1.53
CA PRO A 19 -7.91 11.22 1.02
C PRO A 19 -6.63 11.42 1.82
N LEU A 20 -5.52 11.71 1.12
CA LEU A 20 -4.26 12.06 1.76
C LEU A 20 -4.23 13.56 2.02
N PHE A 21 -4.50 13.98 3.26
CA PHE A 21 -4.48 15.40 3.60
C PHE A 21 -3.06 15.92 3.80
N ARG A 22 -2.77 17.07 3.19
CA ARG A 22 -1.44 17.68 3.21
C ARG A 22 -1.37 18.80 4.24
N GLY A 23 -0.33 18.79 5.06
CA GLY A 23 -0.05 19.87 6.02
C GLY A 23 0.48 21.14 5.35
N PRO A 24 0.49 22.29 6.04
CA PRO A 24 1.05 23.54 5.52
C PRO A 24 2.58 23.50 5.36
N ASN A 25 3.27 22.67 6.14
CA ASN A 25 4.70 22.43 6.03
C ASN A 25 4.94 21.02 5.49
N GLN A 26 5.77 20.92 4.45
CA GLN A 26 6.01 19.67 3.73
C GLN A 26 7.48 19.54 3.33
N THR A 27 7.95 18.30 3.21
CA THR A 27 9.23 17.96 2.58
C THR A 27 9.28 18.56 1.17
N LYS A 28 10.40 19.22 0.87
CA LYS A 28 10.68 19.84 -0.45
C LYS A 28 11.86 19.19 -1.18
N SER A 29 12.65 18.41 -0.46
CA SER A 29 13.81 17.69 -0.98
C SER A 29 13.42 16.27 -1.37
N SER A 30 14.12 15.67 -2.32
CA SER A 30 13.91 14.25 -2.61
C SER A 30 14.55 13.36 -1.57
N ALA A 31 13.83 12.32 -1.16
CA ALA A 31 14.33 11.20 -0.38
C ALA A 31 14.82 10.03 -1.26
N LEU A 32 15.09 10.28 -2.55
CA LEU A 32 15.73 9.29 -3.41
C LEU A 32 17.20 9.19 -3.04
N HIS A 33 17.61 7.98 -2.67
CA HIS A 33 19.01 7.68 -2.43
C HIS A 33 19.70 7.31 -3.75
N LYS A 34 21.03 7.53 -3.82
CA LYS A 34 21.87 7.00 -4.89
C LYS A 34 22.09 5.49 -4.70
N LEU A 35 21.00 4.74 -4.75
CA LEU A 35 20.98 3.29 -4.73
C LEU A 35 20.50 2.82 -6.09
N GLU A 36 21.31 2.02 -6.75
CA GLU A 36 20.96 1.43 -8.03
C GLU A 36 20.36 0.06 -7.79
N PHE A 37 19.17 -0.17 -8.32
CA PHE A 37 18.61 -1.50 -8.38
C PHE A 37 19.37 -2.30 -9.44
N VAL A 38 20.22 -3.22 -9.02
CA VAL A 38 21.05 -4.07 -9.92
C VAL A 38 20.25 -5.16 -10.63
N GLY A 39 18.95 -5.26 -10.38
CA GLY A 39 18.06 -6.19 -11.05
C GLY A 39 17.51 -5.63 -12.36
N ARG A 40 17.11 -6.51 -13.27
CA ARG A 40 16.47 -6.09 -14.52
C ARG A 40 15.05 -5.62 -14.24
N LEU A 41 14.80 -4.31 -14.36
CA LEU A 41 13.45 -3.78 -14.37
C LEU A 41 12.72 -4.29 -15.62
N ARG A 42 11.47 -4.72 -15.42
CA ARG A 42 10.58 -5.09 -16.52
C ARG A 42 9.23 -4.45 -16.26
N GLN A 43 8.67 -3.81 -17.28
CA GLN A 43 7.27 -3.43 -17.23
C GLN A 43 6.42 -4.69 -17.03
N TRP A 44 5.36 -4.55 -16.24
CA TRP A 44 4.35 -5.58 -16.09
C TRP A 44 3.32 -5.40 -17.23
N PRO A 45 3.39 -6.19 -18.32
CA PRO A 45 2.51 -5.99 -19.46
C PRO A 45 1.07 -6.26 -19.06
N ASN A 46 0.16 -5.39 -19.52
CA ASN A 46 -1.28 -5.52 -19.28
C ASN A 46 -1.67 -5.59 -17.79
N PHE A 47 -0.90 -4.97 -16.89
CA PHE A 47 -1.14 -4.97 -15.45
C PHE A 47 -2.61 -4.71 -15.10
N LEU A 48 -3.17 -3.60 -15.57
CA LEU A 48 -4.57 -3.24 -15.28
C LEU A 48 -5.56 -4.30 -15.77
N GLY A 49 -5.36 -4.83 -16.97
CA GLY A 49 -6.20 -5.90 -17.52
C GLY A 49 -6.14 -7.17 -16.68
N GLN A 50 -4.95 -7.53 -16.18
CA GLN A 50 -4.77 -8.67 -15.30
C GLN A 50 -5.43 -8.44 -13.93
N VAL A 51 -5.30 -7.25 -13.34
CA VAL A 51 -5.96 -6.91 -12.07
C VAL A 51 -7.48 -7.03 -12.18
N ILE A 52 -8.08 -6.46 -13.24
CA ILE A 52 -9.53 -6.54 -13.47
C ILE A 52 -9.97 -7.99 -13.66
N GLN A 53 -9.23 -8.78 -14.45
CA GLN A 53 -9.55 -10.19 -14.65
C GLN A 53 -9.43 -11.00 -13.36
N THR A 54 -8.44 -10.69 -12.52
CA THR A 54 -8.28 -11.32 -11.21
C THR A 54 -9.47 -11.01 -10.31
N ASP A 55 -9.88 -9.74 -10.13
CA ASP A 55 -11.07 -9.39 -9.31
C ASP A 55 -12.34 -10.11 -9.77
N GLN A 56 -12.55 -10.22 -11.09
CA GLN A 56 -13.74 -10.85 -11.67
C GLN A 56 -13.77 -12.37 -11.50
N ARG A 57 -12.60 -13.02 -11.49
CA ARG A 57 -12.49 -14.48 -11.36
C ARG A 57 -12.35 -14.94 -9.91
N GLU A 58 -11.93 -14.04 -9.03
CA GLU A 58 -11.70 -14.34 -7.62
C GLU A 58 -13.00 -14.75 -6.92
N VAL A 59 -12.95 -15.87 -6.20
CA VAL A 59 -14.07 -16.32 -5.36
C VAL A 59 -13.95 -15.66 -3.99
N TRP A 60 -14.53 -14.46 -3.88
CA TRP A 60 -14.43 -13.65 -2.67
C TRP A 60 -15.08 -14.30 -1.44
N SER A 61 -14.31 -14.43 -0.35
CA SER A 61 -14.80 -14.90 0.94
C SER A 61 -15.98 -14.06 1.45
N PRO A 62 -17.10 -14.67 1.84
CA PRO A 62 -18.27 -13.93 2.31
C PRO A 62 -18.09 -13.37 3.74
N LYS A 63 -16.94 -13.56 4.39
CA LYS A 63 -16.70 -13.10 5.75
C LYS A 63 -16.84 -11.58 5.86
N VAL A 64 -17.45 -11.13 6.97
CA VAL A 64 -17.47 -9.73 7.36
C VAL A 64 -16.14 -9.40 8.00
N ILE A 65 -15.45 -8.39 7.48
CA ILE A 65 -14.11 -7.98 7.96
C ILE A 65 -14.12 -6.64 8.71
N LYS A 66 -15.19 -5.85 8.55
CA LYS A 66 -15.36 -4.57 9.24
C LYS A 66 -16.84 -4.29 9.49
N TYR A 67 -17.12 -3.61 10.60
CA TYR A 67 -18.42 -3.02 10.88
C TYR A 67 -18.24 -1.50 10.89
N THR A 68 -19.02 -0.79 10.09
CA THR A 68 -19.02 0.68 10.06
C THR A 68 -20.21 1.20 10.86
N GLN A 69 -19.96 2.17 11.72
CA GLN A 69 -21.01 2.83 12.48
C GLN A 69 -21.80 3.78 11.57
N GLN A 70 -23.11 3.86 11.74
CA GLN A 70 -23.93 4.90 11.12
C GLN A 70 -23.94 6.12 12.06
N GLY A 71 -23.03 7.07 11.85
CA GLY A 71 -22.79 8.21 12.74
C GLY A 71 -21.38 8.78 12.56
N ARG A 72 -20.87 9.53 13.56
CA ARG A 72 -19.50 10.08 13.57
C ARG A 72 -18.50 9.01 13.12
N ASP A 73 -17.90 9.22 11.96
CA ASP A 73 -16.98 8.25 11.38
C ASP A 73 -15.59 8.44 11.99
N LEU A 74 -15.25 7.61 12.99
CA LEU A 74 -13.91 7.58 13.58
C LEU A 74 -12.84 7.13 12.58
N GLU A 75 -13.25 6.51 11.47
CA GLU A 75 -12.37 6.03 10.42
C GLU A 75 -12.19 7.09 9.32
N ALA A 76 -12.90 8.21 9.39
CA ALA A 76 -12.67 9.33 8.51
C ALA A 76 -11.24 9.85 8.74
N GLU A 77 -10.47 9.96 7.66
CA GLU A 77 -9.13 10.49 7.74
C GLU A 77 -9.19 11.93 8.30
N THR A 78 -8.23 12.26 9.13
CA THR A 78 -8.10 13.60 9.76
C THR A 78 -6.63 13.99 9.92
N VAL A 79 -5.71 13.05 9.71
CA VAL A 79 -4.28 13.23 9.91
C VAL A 79 -3.69 13.95 8.71
N LEU A 80 -2.97 15.04 9.00
CA LEU A 80 -2.18 15.76 8.00
C LEU A 80 -0.83 15.07 7.81
N VAL A 81 -0.38 15.00 6.57
CA VAL A 81 0.91 14.43 6.17
C VAL A 81 1.80 15.54 5.64
N GLY A 82 3.04 15.56 6.11
CA GLY A 82 4.08 16.51 5.69
C GLY A 82 5.29 15.87 5.02
N ASP A 83 5.46 14.55 5.16
CA ASP A 83 6.65 13.82 4.71
C ASP A 83 6.32 12.36 4.36
N GLU A 84 7.33 11.64 3.88
CA GLU A 84 7.27 10.22 3.52
C GLU A 84 6.90 9.34 4.71
N HIS A 85 7.36 9.67 5.91
CA HIS A 85 7.04 8.90 7.11
C HIS A 85 5.54 8.97 7.43
N GLY A 86 4.92 10.14 7.28
CA GLY A 86 3.48 10.27 7.39
C GLY A 86 2.74 9.48 6.31
N VAL A 87 3.21 9.48 5.06
CA VAL A 87 2.65 8.64 3.98
C VAL A 87 2.74 7.15 4.34
N GLN A 88 3.89 6.70 4.84
CA GLN A 88 4.10 5.32 5.29
C GLN A 88 3.09 4.91 6.36
N GLY A 89 2.89 5.75 7.38
CA GLY A 89 1.89 5.50 8.42
C GLY A 89 0.46 5.43 7.87
N ARG A 90 0.10 6.30 6.92
CA ARG A 90 -1.22 6.25 6.26
C ARG A 90 -1.38 5.00 5.40
N PHE A 91 -0.35 4.60 4.67
CA PHE A 91 -0.37 3.36 3.88
C PHE A 91 -0.61 2.14 4.77
N GLN A 92 0.14 2.00 5.86
CA GLN A 92 -0.02 0.88 6.79
C GLN A 92 -1.43 0.85 7.40
N GLN A 93 -1.96 2.01 7.80
CA GLN A 93 -3.32 2.11 8.36
C GLN A 93 -4.41 1.78 7.33
N SER A 94 -4.40 2.44 6.17
CA SER A 94 -5.51 2.41 5.22
C SER A 94 -5.43 1.24 4.25
N VAL A 95 -4.23 0.82 3.87
CA VAL A 95 -3.99 -0.30 2.94
C VAL A 95 -3.57 -1.53 3.72
N GLY A 96 -2.51 -1.44 4.52
CA GLY A 96 -1.90 -2.57 5.21
C GLY A 96 -2.90 -3.35 6.07
N GLN A 97 -3.63 -2.66 6.94
CA GLN A 97 -4.64 -3.28 7.81
C GLN A 97 -5.80 -3.88 7.01
N VAL A 98 -6.38 -3.11 6.09
CA VAL A 98 -7.58 -3.53 5.34
C VAL A 98 -7.26 -4.73 4.44
N VAL A 99 -6.19 -4.64 3.66
CA VAL A 99 -5.74 -5.74 2.78
C VAL A 99 -5.30 -6.94 3.61
N GLY A 100 -4.61 -6.75 4.73
CA GLY A 100 -4.26 -7.85 5.65
C GLY A 100 -5.50 -8.61 6.13
N LYS A 101 -6.58 -7.92 6.49
CA LYS A 101 -7.86 -8.56 6.87
C LYS A 101 -8.56 -9.25 5.70
N ILE A 102 -8.44 -8.71 4.49
CA ILE A 102 -8.96 -9.38 3.28
C ILE A 102 -8.19 -10.69 3.03
N LEU A 103 -6.86 -10.65 3.08
CA LEU A 103 -5.99 -11.82 2.88
C LEU A 103 -6.27 -12.91 3.91
N ASP A 104 -6.36 -12.55 5.20
CA ASP A 104 -6.74 -13.48 6.27
C ASP A 104 -8.14 -14.09 6.03
N ALA A 105 -9.12 -13.28 5.63
CA ALA A 105 -10.46 -13.76 5.32
C ALA A 105 -10.49 -14.73 4.11
N GLN A 106 -9.57 -14.56 3.17
CA GLN A 106 -9.32 -15.42 2.00
C GLN A 106 -8.42 -16.63 2.31
N GLY A 107 -7.89 -16.76 3.53
CA GLY A 107 -6.99 -17.84 3.91
C GLY A 107 -5.57 -17.70 3.34
N ILE A 108 -5.18 -16.51 2.91
CA ILE A 108 -3.84 -16.19 2.42
C ILE A 108 -3.03 -15.65 3.61
N ASN A 109 -1.97 -16.36 4.00
CA ASN A 109 -1.11 -15.98 5.13
C ASN A 109 -0.06 -14.92 4.75
N ALA A 110 -0.52 -13.83 4.14
CA ALA A 110 0.35 -12.73 3.73
C ALA A 110 0.06 -11.43 4.52
N HIS A 111 1.13 -10.73 4.91
CA HIS A 111 1.08 -9.56 5.78
C HIS A 111 1.97 -8.45 5.25
N PHE A 112 1.44 -7.23 5.22
CA PHE A 112 2.30 -6.06 5.14
C PHE A 112 3.06 -5.90 6.46
N ALA A 113 4.37 -5.66 6.38
CA ALA A 113 5.23 -5.59 7.54
C ALA A 113 6.36 -4.57 7.35
N ASP A 114 6.99 -4.21 8.47
CA ASP A 114 8.27 -3.50 8.45
C ASP A 114 9.37 -4.47 8.05
N PHE A 115 10.39 -3.98 7.32
CA PHE A 115 11.48 -4.84 6.85
C PHE A 115 12.21 -5.61 7.96
N LYS A 116 12.28 -5.04 9.16
CA LYS A 116 12.90 -5.67 10.33
C LYS A 116 12.27 -7.01 10.72
N CYS A 117 11.02 -7.27 10.32
CA CYS A 117 10.34 -8.54 10.58
C CYS A 117 10.99 -9.75 9.87
N LEU A 118 11.78 -9.53 8.80
CA LEU A 118 12.47 -10.62 8.09
C LEU A 118 13.72 -11.16 8.81
N GLY A 119 14.28 -10.42 9.77
CA GLY A 119 15.44 -10.90 10.55
C GLY A 119 16.76 -11.07 9.77
N GLY A 120 16.98 -10.32 8.70
CA GLY A 120 18.16 -10.43 7.83
C GLY A 120 19.32 -9.46 8.14
N ALA A 121 20.48 -9.69 7.50
CA ALA A 121 21.67 -8.85 7.61
C ALA A 121 21.70 -7.66 6.62
N TYR A 122 20.68 -7.54 5.77
CA TYR A 122 20.57 -6.41 4.82
C TYR A 122 20.33 -5.11 5.58
N ARG A 123 21.10 -4.07 5.22
CA ARG A 123 21.16 -2.82 6.00
C ARG A 123 20.18 -1.75 5.52
N ASN A 124 19.77 -1.79 4.25
CA ASN A 124 18.76 -0.85 3.79
C ASN A 124 17.39 -1.34 4.24
N THR A 125 16.51 -0.41 4.60
CA THR A 125 15.20 -0.71 5.16
C THR A 125 14.17 -0.15 4.21
N PRO A 126 13.57 -0.97 3.33
CA PRO A 126 12.43 -0.55 2.54
C PRO A 126 11.30 -0.04 3.43
N ASP A 127 10.48 0.86 2.88
CA ASP A 127 9.38 1.48 3.62
C ASP A 127 8.30 0.46 4.01
N VAL A 128 8.06 -0.53 3.15
CA VAL A 128 7.12 -1.61 3.43
C VAL A 128 7.52 -2.90 2.71
N ILE A 129 7.21 -4.04 3.31
CA ILE A 129 7.30 -5.35 2.65
C ILE A 129 5.97 -6.09 2.72
N LEU A 130 5.76 -7.02 1.80
CA LEU A 130 4.74 -8.06 1.88
C LEU A 130 5.45 -9.39 2.16
N MET A 131 5.08 -10.03 3.27
CA MET A 131 5.61 -11.32 3.67
C MET A 131 4.53 -12.39 3.59
N ASN A 132 4.90 -13.62 3.24
CA ASN A 132 4.05 -14.80 3.36
C ASN A 132 4.75 -15.82 4.28
N GLY A 133 4.31 -15.91 5.53
CA GLY A 133 5.09 -16.56 6.59
C GLY A 133 6.46 -15.88 6.74
N ASN A 134 7.55 -16.61 6.44
CA ASN A 134 8.92 -16.07 6.49
C ASN A 134 9.48 -15.70 5.10
N ALA A 135 8.70 -15.85 4.03
CA ALA A 135 9.11 -15.52 2.68
C ALA A 135 8.80 -14.04 2.37
N LEU A 136 9.74 -13.36 1.72
CA LEU A 136 9.55 -12.03 1.17
C LEU A 136 8.93 -12.15 -0.22
N GLU A 137 7.71 -11.61 -0.39
CA GLU A 137 6.95 -11.66 -1.64
C GLU A 137 7.04 -10.35 -2.43
N ALA A 138 7.01 -9.21 -1.72
CA ALA A 138 7.12 -7.90 -2.35
C ALA A 138 7.82 -6.88 -1.45
N ILE A 139 8.42 -5.88 -2.09
CA ILE A 139 9.05 -4.71 -1.45
C ILE A 139 8.38 -3.47 -2.02
N GLY A 140 8.09 -2.50 -1.16
CA GLY A 140 7.52 -1.22 -1.55
C GLY A 140 8.33 -0.04 -0.99
N GLU A 141 8.51 0.96 -1.83
CA GLU A 141 9.04 2.28 -1.49
C GLU A 141 7.90 3.28 -1.62
N LEU A 142 7.73 4.13 -0.62
CA LEU A 142 6.63 5.09 -0.51
C LEU A 142 7.20 6.51 -0.63
N LYS A 143 6.66 7.29 -1.57
CA LYS A 143 7.11 8.66 -1.81
C LYS A 143 5.95 9.64 -1.75
N VAL A 144 6.27 10.88 -1.37
CA VAL A 144 5.30 11.98 -1.38
C VAL A 144 5.03 12.43 -2.82
N LEU A 145 3.77 12.73 -3.10
CA LEU A 145 3.29 13.06 -4.45
C LEU A 145 3.55 14.51 -4.90
N TRP A 146 4.11 15.35 -4.03
CA TRP A 146 4.31 16.79 -4.29
C TRP A 146 5.77 17.19 -4.50
N VAL A 147 6.69 16.23 -4.46
CA VAL A 147 8.08 16.44 -4.83
C VAL A 147 8.25 15.93 -6.25
N ASP A 148 8.58 16.82 -7.19
CA ASP A 148 8.62 16.52 -8.63
C ASP A 148 9.55 15.35 -8.96
N MET A 149 10.66 15.20 -8.23
CA MET A 149 11.59 14.09 -8.41
C MET A 149 11.01 12.69 -8.06
N HIS A 150 9.84 12.62 -7.42
CA HIS A 150 9.22 11.34 -7.04
C HIS A 150 8.28 10.76 -8.11
N VAL A 151 8.27 11.32 -9.31
CA VAL A 151 7.55 10.79 -10.46
C VAL A 151 8.30 9.58 -11.01
N ILE A 152 7.73 8.39 -10.83
CA ILE A 152 8.36 7.11 -11.21
C ILE A 152 8.38 6.94 -12.73
N GLU A 153 7.43 7.56 -13.44
CA GLU A 153 7.34 7.58 -14.90
C GLU A 153 8.64 8.08 -15.54
N ASP A 154 9.25 9.13 -14.96
CA ASP A 154 10.49 9.72 -15.45
C ASP A 154 11.69 8.75 -15.35
N ALA A 155 11.61 7.75 -14.46
CA ALA A 155 12.66 6.73 -14.33
C ALA A 155 12.64 5.72 -15.49
N TYR A 156 11.52 5.56 -16.21
CA TYR A 156 11.43 4.63 -17.35
C TYR A 156 12.06 5.19 -18.64
N ASP A 157 12.11 6.53 -18.78
CA ASP A 157 12.66 7.19 -19.97
C ASP A 157 14.19 7.38 -19.89
N ASN A 158 14.79 7.11 -18.73
CA ASN A 158 16.23 7.15 -18.56
C ASN A 158 16.89 5.91 -19.17
N LYS A 159 17.28 6.01 -20.44
CA LYS A 159 17.96 4.95 -21.21
C LYS A 159 19.29 4.48 -20.62
N ASP A 160 19.83 5.19 -19.63
CA ASP A 160 21.03 4.78 -18.91
C ASP A 160 20.74 3.73 -17.81
N LEU A 161 19.47 3.38 -17.58
CA LEU A 161 19.02 2.37 -16.60
C LEU A 161 18.44 1.09 -17.25
N LEU A 162 18.59 0.91 -18.58
CA LEU A 162 18.12 -0.26 -19.33
C LEU A 162 19.25 -1.10 -19.95
#